data_AF-A0AAU9HBS7-F1
#
_entry.id   AF-A0AAU9HBS7-F1
#
_cell.length_a   1.000
_cell.length_b   1.000
_cell.length_c   1.000
_cell.angle_alpha   90.00
_cell.angle_beta   90.00
_cell.angle_gamma   90.00
#
_symmetry.space_group_name_H-M   'P 1'
#
loop_
_entity.id
_entity.type
_entity.pdbx_description
1 polymer ?
#
loop_
_entity_poly.entity_id
_entity_poly.type
_entity_poly.pdbx_seq_one_letter_code
_entity_poly.pdbx_strand_id
1 'polypeptide(L)'
;MSAFSINMVCFSAPNISSVDALLFDDNSAVFNELQWQSWDACVYDCIIKSKELMAEVTDSTLPMIWLLPALSFQDELKQLLTQSLQQLYPDHSNELIFHGATAAHSAIALAGEKKWQKFNVIALDATFKANKQQQFAYQGVGGALALVEMVPCGWSQVSHEIAASIDFSKHNQLAGMLTRLAEQTENKIDLIFAPGNGVDDDSWLNNLQLLTSLIDEHTYYELPNYKLGKIGALEGLVNLYQLTTSPAIVEHFSYALMLSQEQAKHQGAASYLWISEEVHS
;
A
#
# COMPACT_ATOMS: atom_id res chain seq x y z
N MET A 1 -18.36 -5.77 -10.94
CA MET A 1 -17.11 -5.16 -10.44
C MET A 1 -17.45 -3.71 -10.11
N SER A 2 -16.99 -3.19 -8.98
CA SER A 2 -17.20 -1.78 -8.62
C SER A 2 -15.86 -1.08 -8.68
N ALA A 3 -15.82 0.09 -9.29
CA ALA A 3 -14.66 0.97 -9.19
C ALA A 3 -14.62 1.61 -7.81
N PHE A 4 -13.50 2.21 -7.45
CA PHE A 4 -13.36 2.95 -6.20
C PHE A 4 -12.66 4.29 -6.43
N SER A 5 -12.91 5.21 -5.52
CA SER A 5 -12.21 6.48 -5.37
C SER A 5 -11.63 6.58 -3.97
N ILE A 6 -10.48 7.23 -3.83
CA ILE A 6 -9.82 7.44 -2.54
C ILE A 6 -9.64 8.94 -2.32
N ASN A 7 -10.15 9.42 -1.19
CA ASN A 7 -9.86 10.75 -0.70
C ASN A 7 -8.94 10.65 0.53
N MET A 8 -7.74 11.23 0.45
CA MET A 8 -6.83 11.30 1.57
C MET A 8 -7.25 12.45 2.50
N VAL A 9 -7.81 12.12 3.65
CA VAL A 9 -8.31 13.09 4.63
C VAL A 9 -7.16 13.67 5.45
N CYS A 10 -6.25 12.81 5.90
CA CYS A 10 -5.08 13.20 6.67
C CYS A 10 -3.89 12.34 6.26
N PHE A 11 -2.72 12.95 6.18
CA PHE A 11 -1.46 12.27 6.00
C PHE A 11 -0.40 12.95 6.89
N SER A 12 0.29 12.16 7.69
CA SER A 12 1.37 12.64 8.55
C SER A 12 2.47 11.59 8.60
N ALA A 13 3.57 11.85 7.91
CA ALA A 13 4.85 11.20 8.16
C ALA A 13 5.84 12.20 8.79
N PRO A 14 6.94 11.75 9.40
CA PRO A 14 7.95 12.65 9.95
C PRO A 14 8.39 13.71 8.92
N ASN A 15 8.12 14.99 9.23
CA ASN A 15 8.38 16.18 8.39
C ASN A 15 7.60 16.26 7.06
N ILE A 16 6.56 15.44 6.88
CA ILE A 16 5.75 15.43 5.66
C ILE A 16 4.27 15.38 6.05
N SER A 17 3.53 16.44 5.74
CA SER A 17 2.12 16.61 6.13
C SER A 17 1.13 16.43 4.98
N SER A 18 1.58 16.01 3.80
CA SER A 18 0.70 15.71 2.66
C SER A 18 1.31 14.68 1.73
N VAL A 19 0.47 13.96 0.99
CA VAL A 19 0.91 13.01 -0.04
C VAL A 19 1.59 13.72 -1.21
N ASP A 20 1.14 14.90 -1.58
CA ASP A 20 1.78 15.66 -2.67
C ASP A 20 3.21 16.09 -2.30
N ALA A 21 3.43 16.57 -1.07
CA ALA A 21 4.77 16.87 -0.59
C ALA A 21 5.66 15.62 -0.56
N LEU A 22 5.08 14.46 -0.22
CA LEU A 22 5.80 13.18 -0.24
C LEU A 22 6.22 12.75 -1.66
N LEU A 23 5.38 13.02 -2.66
CA LEU A 23 5.58 12.54 -4.03
C LEU A 23 6.39 13.50 -4.91
N PHE A 24 6.33 14.79 -4.65
CA PHE A 24 6.84 15.82 -5.56
C PHE A 24 7.87 16.77 -4.95
N ASP A 25 8.13 16.75 -3.64
CA ASP A 25 9.17 17.59 -3.05
C ASP A 25 10.54 16.89 -3.09
N ASP A 26 11.39 17.34 -4.00
CA ASP A 26 12.78 16.87 -4.14
C ASP A 26 13.67 17.22 -2.92
N ASN A 27 13.21 18.09 -2.01
CA ASN A 27 13.98 18.57 -0.87
C ASN A 27 13.75 17.78 0.43
N SER A 28 13.22 16.55 0.37
CA SER A 28 13.08 15.72 1.57
C SER A 28 14.46 15.44 2.18
N ALA A 29 14.91 16.29 3.10
CA ALA A 29 16.22 16.19 3.71
C ALA A 29 16.32 14.86 4.47
N VAL A 30 17.36 14.08 4.20
CA VAL A 30 17.73 12.93 5.04
C VAL A 30 18.00 13.49 6.44
N PHE A 31 17.11 13.17 7.39
CA PHE A 31 17.19 13.71 8.74
C PHE A 31 18.36 13.12 9.52
N ASN A 32 18.69 13.76 10.64
CA ASN A 32 19.55 13.17 11.68
C ASN A 32 19.00 11.79 12.00
N GLU A 33 19.76 10.76 11.65
CA GLU A 33 19.37 9.37 11.77
C GLU A 33 18.88 9.10 13.20
N LEU A 34 17.56 8.90 13.37
CA LEU A 34 17.06 8.35 14.61
C LEU A 34 17.56 6.92 14.67
N GLN A 35 18.23 6.56 15.76
CA GLN A 35 18.58 5.18 15.97
C GLN A 35 17.29 4.37 16.12
N TRP A 36 17.10 3.40 15.21
CA TRP A 36 16.04 2.40 15.34
C TRP A 36 16.15 1.74 16.72
N GLN A 37 15.07 1.80 17.49
CA GLN A 37 15.05 1.30 18.86
C GLN A 37 14.66 -0.18 18.88
N SER A 38 13.38 -0.47 18.59
CA SER A 38 12.86 -1.83 18.49
C SER A 38 11.46 -1.82 17.85
N TRP A 39 10.95 -3.00 17.52
CA TRP A 39 9.56 -3.16 17.12
C TRP A 39 8.56 -2.85 18.25
N ASP A 40 8.93 -3.05 19.52
CA ASP A 40 8.06 -2.66 20.65
C ASP A 40 7.83 -1.14 20.69
N ALA A 41 8.91 -0.37 20.48
CA ALA A 41 8.83 1.09 20.41
C ALA A 41 7.97 1.53 19.20
N CYS A 42 8.14 0.87 18.05
CA CYS A 42 7.29 1.11 16.88
C CYS A 42 5.81 0.86 17.16
N VAL A 43 5.46 -0.24 17.85
CA VAL A 43 4.07 -0.54 18.24
C VAL A 43 3.51 0.56 19.16
N TYR A 44 4.30 1.02 20.12
CA TYR A 44 3.90 2.14 20.98
C TYR A 44 3.64 3.43 20.18
N ASP A 45 4.57 3.79 19.29
CA ASP A 45 4.45 4.97 18.44
C ASP A 45 3.23 4.87 17.50
N CYS A 46 2.93 3.67 16.98
CA CYS A 46 1.70 3.40 16.23
C CYS A 46 0.45 3.64 17.07
N ILE A 47 0.43 3.22 18.34
CA ILE A 47 -0.70 3.49 19.25
C ILE A 47 -0.87 4.99 19.47
N ILE A 48 0.22 5.75 19.65
CA ILE A 48 0.14 7.21 19.80
C ILE A 48 -0.38 7.86 18.52
N LYS A 49 0.17 7.51 17.35
CA LYS A 49 -0.28 8.03 16.05
C LYS A 49 -1.74 7.65 15.76
N SER A 50 -2.22 6.49 16.21
CA SER A 50 -3.61 6.10 16.05
C SER A 50 -4.60 7.09 16.68
N LYS A 51 -4.25 7.69 17.83
CA LYS A 51 -5.11 8.65 18.54
C LYS A 51 -5.26 9.95 17.77
N GLU A 52 -4.18 10.39 17.15
CA GLU A 52 -4.16 11.55 16.26
C GLU A 52 -5.07 11.31 15.05
N LEU A 53 -4.92 10.19 14.34
CA LEU A 53 -5.74 9.89 13.16
C LEU A 53 -7.22 9.66 13.51
N MET A 54 -7.50 9.00 14.64
CA MET A 54 -8.88 8.78 15.08
C MET A 54 -9.62 10.09 15.41
N ALA A 55 -8.90 11.12 15.86
CA ALA A 55 -9.49 12.44 16.10
C ALA A 55 -9.93 13.13 14.79
N GLU A 56 -9.33 12.78 13.67
CA GLU A 56 -9.65 13.32 12.33
C GLU A 56 -10.78 12.55 11.62
N VAL A 57 -11.29 11.46 12.21
CA VAL A 57 -12.38 10.67 11.63
C VAL A 57 -13.69 11.46 11.73
N THR A 58 -14.19 11.94 10.59
CA THR A 58 -15.40 12.77 10.54
C THR A 58 -16.70 11.99 10.64
N ASP A 59 -16.73 10.76 10.12
CA ASP A 59 -17.89 9.87 10.18
C ASP A 59 -17.48 8.51 10.74
N SER A 60 -17.65 8.36 12.06
CA SER A 60 -17.35 7.12 12.78
C SER A 60 -18.42 6.04 12.61
N THR A 61 -19.55 6.34 11.93
CA THR A 61 -20.58 5.33 11.66
C THR A 61 -20.22 4.42 10.48
N LEU A 62 -19.28 4.86 9.63
CA LEU A 62 -18.77 4.07 8.53
C LEU A 62 -17.90 2.90 9.03
N PRO A 63 -17.87 1.77 8.30
CA PRO A 63 -16.88 0.72 8.54
C PRO A 63 -15.46 1.28 8.54
N MET A 64 -14.59 0.68 9.35
CA MET A 64 -13.20 1.11 9.50
C MET A 64 -12.26 -0.09 9.31
N ILE A 65 -11.27 0.09 8.44
CA ILE A 65 -10.20 -0.88 8.20
C ILE A 65 -8.87 -0.28 8.63
N TRP A 66 -8.08 -1.03 9.38
CA TRP A 66 -6.74 -0.64 9.79
C TRP A 66 -5.69 -1.37 8.95
N LEU A 67 -4.84 -0.60 8.28
CA LEU A 67 -3.66 -1.09 7.58
C LEU A 67 -2.47 -0.93 8.52
N LEU A 68 -1.86 -2.05 8.90
CA LEU A 68 -0.90 -2.13 9.99
C LEU A 68 0.42 -2.75 9.53
N PRO A 69 1.50 -2.59 10.32
CA PRO A 69 2.81 -3.13 9.97
C PRO A 69 2.78 -4.61 9.66
N ALA A 70 3.65 -5.04 8.74
CA ALA A 70 3.81 -6.45 8.37
C ALA A 70 4.46 -7.26 9.51
N LEU A 71 3.66 -7.60 10.52
CA LEU A 71 4.08 -8.35 11.71
C LEU A 71 3.97 -9.88 11.51
N SER A 72 4.14 -10.37 10.28
CA SER A 72 4.19 -11.82 10.03
C SER A 72 5.29 -12.46 10.88
N PHE A 73 4.97 -13.60 11.51
CA PHE A 73 5.85 -14.32 12.44
C PHE A 73 6.21 -13.56 13.73
N GLN A 74 5.48 -12.49 14.07
CA GLN A 74 5.66 -11.69 15.29
C GLN A 74 4.33 -11.64 16.08
N ASP A 75 3.84 -12.81 16.49
CA ASP A 75 2.49 -12.96 17.07
C ASP A 75 2.29 -12.15 18.36
N GLU A 76 3.31 -12.05 19.21
CA GLU A 76 3.23 -11.26 20.46
C GLU A 76 2.99 -9.77 20.17
N LEU A 77 3.75 -9.21 19.22
CA LEU A 77 3.59 -7.81 18.80
C LEU A 77 2.25 -7.57 18.11
N LYS A 78 1.83 -8.51 17.26
CA LYS A 78 0.52 -8.45 16.59
C LYS A 78 -0.63 -8.47 17.59
N GLN A 79 -0.56 -9.34 18.60
CA GLN A 79 -1.55 -9.40 19.68
C GLN A 79 -1.54 -8.13 20.53
N LEU A 80 -0.36 -7.61 20.90
CA LEU A 80 -0.23 -6.38 21.67
C LEU A 80 -0.89 -5.20 20.94
N LEU A 81 -0.58 -4.99 19.66
CA LEU A 81 -1.17 -3.89 18.88
C LEU A 81 -2.68 -4.09 18.71
N THR A 82 -3.12 -5.32 18.41
CA THR A 82 -4.55 -5.66 18.28
C THR A 82 -5.33 -5.32 19.55
N GLN A 83 -4.87 -5.81 20.70
CA GLN A 83 -5.52 -5.59 21.99
C GLN A 83 -5.52 -4.10 22.37
N SER A 84 -4.43 -3.39 22.09
CA SER A 84 -4.33 -1.96 22.38
C SER A 84 -5.34 -1.15 21.56
N LEU A 85 -5.47 -1.44 20.25
CA LEU A 85 -6.46 -0.79 19.39
C LEU A 85 -7.89 -1.14 19.80
N GLN A 86 -8.16 -2.40 20.15
CA GLN A 86 -9.47 -2.84 20.65
C GLN A 86 -9.85 -2.20 22.00
N GLN A 87 -8.88 -1.98 22.87
CA GLN A 87 -9.13 -1.29 24.13
C GLN A 87 -9.43 0.20 23.94
N LEU A 88 -8.74 0.84 23.00
CA LEU A 88 -8.92 2.27 22.71
C LEU A 88 -10.17 2.55 21.88
N TYR A 89 -10.47 1.68 20.91
CA TYR A 89 -11.52 1.88 19.89
C TYR A 89 -12.37 0.61 19.71
N PRO A 90 -13.08 0.14 20.75
CA PRO A 90 -13.76 -1.16 20.74
C PRO A 90 -14.75 -1.36 19.59
N ASP A 91 -15.40 -0.28 19.12
CA ASP A 91 -16.38 -0.34 18.03
C ASP A 91 -15.77 -0.14 16.63
N HIS A 92 -14.48 0.20 16.54
CA HIS A 92 -13.84 0.63 15.30
C HIS A 92 -12.58 -0.16 14.92
N SER A 93 -12.22 -1.20 15.66
CA SER A 93 -10.98 -1.99 15.45
C SER A 93 -11.26 -3.45 15.07
N ASN A 94 -12.34 -3.72 14.37
CA ASN A 94 -12.76 -5.09 14.02
C ASN A 94 -11.98 -5.65 12.82
N GLU A 95 -11.49 -4.79 11.93
CA GLU A 95 -10.90 -5.19 10.66
C GLU A 95 -9.46 -4.70 10.61
N LEU A 96 -8.52 -5.56 11.02
CA LEU A 96 -7.10 -5.26 11.16
C LEU A 96 -6.28 -6.07 10.16
N ILE A 97 -5.54 -5.39 9.28
CA ILE A 97 -4.75 -6.01 8.20
C ILE A 97 -3.26 -5.74 8.43
N PHE A 98 -2.52 -6.77 8.84
CA PHE A 98 -1.08 -6.71 9.14
C PHE A 98 -0.22 -7.14 7.93
N HIS A 99 -0.45 -6.50 6.79
CA HIS A 99 0.21 -6.85 5.51
C HIS A 99 1.14 -5.75 4.99
N GLY A 100 1.51 -4.76 5.81
CA GLY A 100 2.41 -3.67 5.41
C GLY A 100 1.99 -3.06 4.06
N ALA A 101 2.95 -2.88 3.14
CA ALA A 101 2.74 -2.30 1.81
C ALA A 101 1.58 -2.91 1.00
N THR A 102 1.24 -4.18 1.23
CA THR A 102 0.18 -4.88 0.50
C THR A 102 -1.22 -4.65 1.10
N ALA A 103 -1.32 -4.11 2.32
CA ALA A 103 -2.56 -4.09 3.10
C ALA A 103 -3.72 -3.35 2.41
N ALA A 104 -3.43 -2.28 1.67
CA ALA A 104 -4.46 -1.51 0.98
C ALA A 104 -5.19 -2.33 -0.10
N HIS A 105 -4.50 -3.23 -0.80
CA HIS A 105 -5.12 -4.12 -1.77
C HIS A 105 -6.06 -5.12 -1.11
N SER A 106 -5.67 -5.67 0.05
CA SER A 106 -6.53 -6.54 0.86
C SER A 106 -7.75 -5.80 1.41
N ALA A 107 -7.62 -4.51 1.72
CA ALA A 107 -8.74 -3.68 2.19
C ALA A 107 -9.81 -3.47 1.10
N ILE A 108 -9.41 -3.23 -0.15
CA ILE A 108 -10.34 -3.14 -1.28
C ILE A 108 -11.08 -4.48 -1.49
N ALA A 109 -10.36 -5.60 -1.46
CA ALA A 109 -10.95 -6.93 -1.58
C ALA A 109 -11.98 -7.20 -0.47
N LEU A 110 -11.61 -6.93 0.79
CA LEU A 110 -12.49 -7.08 1.96
C LEU A 110 -13.75 -6.21 1.83
N ALA A 111 -13.62 -4.95 1.43
CA ALA A 111 -14.76 -4.07 1.23
C ALA A 111 -15.71 -4.60 0.15
N GLY A 112 -15.18 -5.19 -0.92
CA GLY A 112 -15.95 -5.87 -1.96
C GLY A 112 -16.72 -7.09 -1.43
N GLU A 113 -16.08 -7.95 -0.64
CA GLU A 113 -16.70 -9.11 0.00
C GLU A 113 -17.83 -8.70 0.96
N LYS A 114 -17.60 -7.66 1.76
CA LYS A 114 -18.56 -7.10 2.72
C LYS A 114 -19.62 -6.21 2.06
N LYS A 115 -19.46 -5.89 0.78
CA LYS A 115 -20.32 -5.00 -0.02
C LYS A 115 -20.43 -3.58 0.54
N TRP A 116 -19.37 -3.08 1.18
CA TRP A 116 -19.34 -1.71 1.68
C TRP A 116 -19.27 -0.72 0.53
N GLN A 117 -20.16 0.27 0.53
CA GLN A 117 -20.15 1.34 -0.46
C GLN A 117 -19.20 2.46 -0.08
N LYS A 118 -18.94 2.64 1.21
CA LYS A 118 -18.08 3.70 1.75
C LYS A 118 -17.50 3.27 3.08
N PHE A 119 -16.22 3.53 3.31
CA PHE A 119 -15.51 3.12 4.53
C PHE A 119 -14.28 3.99 4.80
N ASN A 120 -13.89 4.07 6.07
CA ASN A 120 -12.66 4.69 6.52
C ASN A 120 -11.50 3.69 6.47
N VAL A 121 -10.31 4.17 6.11
CA VAL A 121 -9.06 3.42 6.16
C VAL A 121 -8.05 4.21 6.97
N ILE A 122 -7.51 3.58 8.01
CA ILE A 122 -6.39 4.13 8.78
C ILE A 122 -5.16 3.29 8.51
N ALA A 123 -4.09 3.91 8.01
CA ALA A 123 -2.80 3.27 7.81
C ALA A 123 -1.77 3.77 8.85
N LEU A 124 -1.02 2.85 9.43
CA LEU A 124 0.04 3.12 10.40
C LEU A 124 1.25 2.25 10.10
N ASP A 125 2.43 2.85 9.97
CA ASP A 125 3.67 2.07 9.87
C ASP A 125 4.93 2.87 10.20
N ALA A 126 6.00 2.15 10.50
CA ALA A 126 7.34 2.71 10.54
C ALA A 126 7.75 3.21 9.15
N THR A 127 8.45 4.33 9.15
CA THR A 127 8.95 4.98 7.94
C THR A 127 10.48 4.98 7.95
N PHE A 128 11.06 4.68 6.79
CA PHE A 128 12.51 4.65 6.58
C PHE A 128 12.87 5.30 5.26
N LYS A 129 13.98 6.03 5.22
CA LYS A 129 14.51 6.67 4.01
C LYS A 129 15.94 6.19 3.76
N ALA A 130 16.31 6.02 2.50
CA ALA A 130 17.68 5.69 2.13
C ALA A 130 18.62 6.86 2.49
N ASN A 131 19.70 6.56 3.21
CA ASN A 131 20.77 7.52 3.48
C ASN A 131 21.80 7.56 2.33
N LYS A 132 22.83 8.40 2.45
CA LYS A 132 23.88 8.56 1.41
C LYS A 132 24.68 7.28 1.15
N GLN A 133 24.64 6.32 2.07
CA GLN A 133 25.28 5.01 2.00
C GLN A 133 24.35 3.93 1.43
N GLN A 134 23.17 4.32 0.92
CA GLN A 134 22.14 3.39 0.43
C GLN A 134 21.68 2.40 1.51
N GLN A 135 21.48 2.89 2.73
CA GLN A 135 20.92 2.12 3.84
C GLN A 135 19.65 2.78 4.35
N PHE A 136 18.68 1.97 4.79
CA PHE A 136 17.46 2.50 5.38
C PHE A 136 17.73 3.08 6.77
N ALA A 137 17.51 4.39 6.90
CA ALA A 137 17.51 5.11 8.17
C ALA A 137 16.08 5.31 8.66
N TYR A 138 15.80 4.91 9.90
CA TYR A 138 14.50 5.09 10.53
C TYR A 138 14.17 6.58 10.69
N GLN A 139 12.93 6.94 10.35
CA GLN A 139 12.43 8.32 10.43
C GLN A 139 11.37 8.51 11.52
N GLY A 140 10.69 7.45 11.97
CA GLY A 140 9.54 7.52 12.87
C GLY A 140 8.34 6.72 12.35
N VAL A 141 7.20 6.84 13.01
CA VAL A 141 5.92 6.27 12.53
C VAL A 141 5.14 7.30 11.71
N GLY A 142 4.72 6.89 10.52
CA GLY A 142 3.79 7.59 9.67
C GLY A 142 2.35 7.14 9.91
N GLY A 143 1.41 8.00 9.55
CA GLY A 143 -0.01 7.74 9.63
C GLY A 143 -0.77 8.35 8.46
N ALA A 144 -1.84 7.69 8.02
CA ALA A 144 -2.77 8.22 7.03
C ALA A 144 -4.21 7.83 7.35
N LEU A 145 -5.14 8.76 7.12
CA LEU A 145 -6.59 8.52 7.14
C LEU A 145 -7.13 8.81 5.73
N ALA A 146 -7.81 7.82 5.17
CA ALA A 146 -8.48 7.96 3.89
C ALA A 146 -9.95 7.54 3.97
N LEU A 147 -10.76 8.16 3.12
CA LEU A 147 -12.14 7.78 2.87
C LEU A 147 -12.19 7.11 1.50
N VAL A 148 -12.67 5.87 1.46
CA VAL A 148 -12.80 5.11 0.22
C VAL A 148 -14.28 4.97 -0.10
N GLU A 149 -14.64 5.25 -1.35
CA GLU A 149 -16.02 5.17 -1.85
C GLU A 149 -16.06 4.34 -3.13
N MET A 150 -16.98 3.38 -3.17
CA MET A 150 -17.28 2.59 -4.36
C MET A 150 -18.07 3.45 -5.33
N VAL A 151 -17.60 3.50 -6.58
CA VAL A 151 -18.14 4.37 -7.64
C VAL A 151 -18.49 3.54 -8.87
N PRO A 152 -19.41 4.01 -9.72
CA PRO A 152 -19.84 3.25 -10.91
C PRO A 152 -18.75 3.13 -11.98
N CYS A 153 -17.84 4.09 -12.07
CA CYS A 153 -16.76 4.12 -13.05
C CYS A 153 -15.42 4.52 -12.41
N GLY A 154 -14.32 4.11 -13.03
CA GLY A 154 -12.95 4.36 -12.57
C GLY A 154 -12.15 3.07 -12.42
N TRP A 155 -11.13 3.09 -11.57
CA TRP A 155 -10.30 1.91 -11.31
C TRP A 155 -11.03 0.87 -10.46
N SER A 156 -11.04 -0.38 -10.93
CA SER A 156 -11.57 -1.54 -10.19
C SER A 156 -10.49 -2.59 -10.00
N GLN A 157 -10.41 -3.17 -8.80
CA GLN A 157 -9.50 -4.28 -8.53
C GLN A 157 -10.03 -5.55 -9.20
N VAL A 158 -9.22 -6.15 -10.08
CA VAL A 158 -9.59 -7.39 -10.79
C VAL A 158 -8.93 -8.63 -10.21
N SER A 159 -7.75 -8.47 -9.62
CA SER A 159 -7.12 -9.53 -8.82
C SER A 159 -6.25 -8.95 -7.71
N HIS A 160 -6.10 -9.73 -6.65
CA HIS A 160 -5.16 -9.46 -5.57
C HIS A 160 -4.65 -10.79 -5.02
N GLU A 161 -3.34 -10.92 -4.91
CA GLU A 161 -2.68 -12.05 -4.28
C GLU A 161 -1.61 -11.58 -3.29
N ILE A 162 -1.47 -12.31 -2.19
CA ILE A 162 -0.42 -12.15 -1.19
C ILE A 162 0.05 -13.54 -0.77
N ALA A 163 1.37 -13.74 -0.70
CA ALA A 163 1.94 -15.00 -0.27
C ALA A 163 3.18 -14.78 0.60
N ALA A 164 3.28 -15.59 1.66
CA ALA A 164 4.41 -15.53 2.58
C ALA A 164 5.74 -15.81 1.86
N SER A 165 6.74 -14.98 2.13
CA SER A 165 8.08 -15.11 1.55
C SER A 165 9.11 -14.67 2.57
N ILE A 166 9.95 -15.61 3.01
CA ILE A 166 11.00 -15.39 4.02
C ILE A 166 12.28 -14.88 3.36
N ASP A 167 12.54 -15.29 2.12
CA ASP A 167 13.75 -15.00 1.36
C ASP A 167 13.31 -14.87 -0.10
N PHE A 168 13.39 -13.66 -0.66
CA PHE A 168 12.93 -13.41 -2.04
C PHE A 168 13.71 -14.19 -3.09
N SER A 169 14.98 -14.50 -2.83
CA SER A 169 15.81 -15.28 -3.73
C SER A 169 15.46 -16.77 -3.70
N LYS A 170 15.16 -17.32 -2.52
CA LYS A 170 14.86 -18.77 -2.35
C LYS A 170 13.38 -19.12 -2.45
N HIS A 171 12.51 -18.18 -2.11
CA HIS A 171 11.06 -18.33 -2.05
C HIS A 171 10.38 -17.20 -2.82
N ASN A 172 10.70 -17.09 -4.10
CA ASN A 172 10.15 -16.11 -5.01
C ASN A 172 8.68 -16.45 -5.35
N GLN A 173 7.76 -16.03 -4.50
CA GLN A 173 6.31 -16.19 -4.71
C GLN A 173 5.82 -15.33 -5.87
N LEU A 174 6.49 -14.20 -6.12
CA LEU A 174 6.12 -13.27 -7.18
C LEU A 174 6.15 -13.94 -8.56
N ALA A 175 7.10 -14.84 -8.82
CA ALA A 175 7.13 -15.62 -10.06
C ALA A 175 5.80 -16.36 -10.32
N GLY A 176 5.27 -17.05 -9.30
CA GLY A 176 4.00 -17.76 -9.41
C GLY A 176 2.80 -16.84 -9.63
N MET A 177 2.78 -15.68 -8.95
CA MET A 177 1.74 -14.66 -9.12
C MET A 177 1.71 -14.10 -10.54
N LEU A 178 2.89 -13.77 -11.09
CA LEU A 178 3.00 -13.21 -12.43
C LEU A 178 2.69 -14.22 -13.52
N THR A 179 3.08 -15.49 -13.36
CA THR A 179 2.68 -16.56 -14.29
C THR A 179 1.16 -16.70 -14.32
N ARG A 180 0.49 -16.76 -13.14
CA ARG A 180 -0.97 -16.83 -13.09
C ARG A 180 -1.62 -15.62 -13.74
N LEU A 181 -1.09 -14.42 -13.50
CA LEU A 181 -1.57 -13.20 -14.16
C LEU A 181 -1.48 -13.34 -15.69
N ALA A 182 -0.32 -13.73 -16.21
CA ALA A 182 -0.08 -13.93 -17.63
C ALA A 182 -1.00 -14.99 -18.27
N GLU A 183 -1.45 -15.98 -17.50
CA GLU A 183 -2.39 -17.01 -17.95
C GLU A 183 -3.87 -16.58 -17.88
N GLN A 184 -4.21 -15.60 -17.03
CA GLN A 184 -5.59 -15.24 -16.70
C GLN A 184 -6.10 -13.98 -17.39
N THR A 185 -5.21 -13.15 -17.95
CA THR A 185 -5.59 -11.93 -18.67
C THR A 185 -4.92 -11.87 -20.05
N GLU A 186 -5.62 -11.28 -21.01
CA GLU A 186 -5.08 -10.91 -22.31
C GLU A 186 -4.78 -9.41 -22.42
N ASN A 187 -5.21 -8.62 -21.43
CA ASN A 187 -5.02 -7.17 -21.43
C ASN A 187 -3.54 -6.81 -21.25
N LYS A 188 -3.06 -5.90 -22.10
CA LYS A 188 -1.76 -5.27 -21.92
C LYS A 188 -1.73 -4.46 -20.63
N ILE A 189 -0.59 -4.50 -19.94
CA ILE A 189 -0.35 -3.74 -18.72
C ILE A 189 0.26 -2.40 -19.14
N ASP A 190 -0.46 -1.32 -18.87
CA ASP A 190 -0.01 0.04 -19.23
C ASP A 190 0.92 0.61 -18.15
N LEU A 191 0.66 0.26 -16.88
CA LEU A 191 1.32 0.86 -15.72
C LEU A 191 1.75 -0.20 -14.71
N ILE A 192 3.00 -0.17 -14.26
CA ILE A 192 3.51 -1.01 -13.17
C ILE A 192 4.01 -0.11 -12.03
N PHE A 193 3.43 -0.26 -10.83
CA PHE A 193 4.04 0.26 -9.60
C PHE A 193 5.05 -0.77 -9.08
N ALA A 194 6.32 -0.38 -9.05
CA ALA A 194 7.42 -1.24 -8.64
C ALA A 194 7.60 -1.27 -7.10
N PRO A 195 8.02 -2.41 -6.53
CA PRO A 195 8.25 -2.55 -5.09
C PRO A 195 9.68 -2.14 -4.67
N GLY A 196 10.60 -1.96 -5.63
CA GLY A 196 12.02 -1.75 -5.37
C GLY A 196 12.43 -0.27 -5.35
N ASN A 197 13.52 0.02 -4.64
CA ASN A 197 14.15 1.34 -4.63
C ASN A 197 15.69 1.34 -4.66
N GLY A 198 16.30 0.22 -5.06
CA GLY A 198 17.75 0.06 -5.15
C GLY A 198 18.49 -0.10 -3.81
N VAL A 199 17.78 -0.09 -2.67
CA VAL A 199 18.34 -0.50 -1.37
C VAL A 199 18.00 -1.95 -1.04
N ASP A 200 16.79 -2.39 -1.40
CA ASP A 200 16.39 -3.80 -1.30
C ASP A 200 16.76 -4.60 -2.55
N ASP A 201 16.45 -5.90 -2.49
CA ASP A 201 16.62 -6.84 -3.60
C ASP A 201 15.67 -6.53 -4.76
N ASP A 202 16.23 -6.05 -5.88
CA ASP A 202 15.52 -5.84 -7.15
C ASP A 202 15.25 -7.15 -7.93
N SER A 203 15.27 -8.32 -7.28
CA SER A 203 14.96 -9.61 -7.89
C SER A 203 13.59 -9.68 -8.54
N TRP A 204 12.67 -8.77 -8.21
CA TRP A 204 11.39 -8.63 -8.90
C TRP A 204 11.56 -8.37 -10.40
N LEU A 205 12.62 -7.66 -10.83
CA LEU A 205 12.93 -7.41 -12.24
C LEU A 205 13.14 -8.71 -13.02
N ASN A 206 13.73 -9.73 -12.39
CA ASN A 206 13.94 -11.04 -13.02
C ASN A 206 12.63 -11.77 -13.32
N ASN A 207 11.53 -11.38 -12.66
CA ASN A 207 10.20 -11.94 -12.90
C ASN A 207 9.44 -11.22 -14.00
N LEU A 208 9.84 -10.01 -14.41
CA LEU A 208 9.14 -9.26 -15.48
C LEU A 208 9.13 -9.99 -16.81
N GLN A 209 10.13 -10.84 -17.08
CA GLN A 209 10.16 -11.67 -18.28
C GLN A 209 8.93 -12.60 -18.40
N LEU A 210 8.31 -12.97 -17.27
CA LEU A 210 7.09 -13.78 -17.23
C LEU A 210 5.87 -13.02 -17.74
N LEU A 211 5.94 -11.69 -17.78
CA LEU A 211 4.89 -10.80 -18.29
C LEU A 211 5.17 -10.33 -19.72
N THR A 212 6.13 -10.91 -20.44
CA THR A 212 6.49 -10.48 -21.81
C THR A 212 5.34 -10.50 -22.82
N SER A 213 4.30 -11.32 -22.59
CA SER A 213 3.07 -11.28 -23.38
C SER A 213 2.17 -10.09 -23.05
N LEU A 214 2.32 -9.47 -21.88
CA LEU A 214 1.44 -8.43 -21.35
C LEU A 214 2.09 -7.04 -21.28
N ILE A 215 3.42 -6.93 -21.26
CA ILE A 215 4.15 -5.66 -21.27
C ILE A 215 4.79 -5.40 -22.63
N ASP A 216 5.07 -4.13 -22.94
CA ASP A 216 5.80 -3.70 -24.13
C ASP A 216 6.59 -2.40 -23.86
N GLU A 217 7.18 -1.80 -24.90
CA GLU A 217 7.95 -0.56 -24.78
C GLU A 217 7.14 0.66 -24.29
N HIS A 218 5.81 0.58 -24.30
CA HIS A 218 4.93 1.64 -23.81
C HIS A 218 4.48 1.42 -22.36
N THR A 219 4.76 0.25 -21.76
CA THR A 219 4.50 0.02 -20.34
C THR A 219 5.30 1.01 -19.49
N TYR A 220 4.59 1.85 -18.75
CA TYR A 220 5.16 2.82 -17.84
C TYR A 220 5.44 2.19 -16.47
N TYR A 221 6.58 2.56 -15.87
CA TYR A 221 6.98 2.09 -14.54
C TYR A 221 6.97 3.25 -13.56
N GLU A 222 6.04 3.22 -12.61
CA GLU A 222 6.09 4.12 -11.46
C GLU A 222 6.98 3.49 -10.38
N LEU A 223 7.92 4.28 -9.88
CA LEU A 223 8.95 3.86 -8.93
C LEU A 223 8.72 4.53 -7.56
N PRO A 224 7.56 4.27 -6.90
CA PRO A 224 7.15 5.01 -5.71
C PRO A 224 8.18 4.89 -4.60
N ASN A 225 8.74 3.70 -4.35
CA ASN A 225 9.63 3.47 -3.21
C ASN A 225 10.95 4.24 -3.29
N TYR A 226 11.38 4.70 -4.48
CA TYR A 226 12.51 5.62 -4.61
C TYR A 226 12.18 7.00 -4.02
N LYS A 227 10.96 7.49 -4.23
CA LYS A 227 10.45 8.76 -3.70
C LYS A 227 10.03 8.63 -2.24
N LEU A 228 9.34 7.55 -1.89
CA LEU A 228 8.73 7.35 -0.58
C LEU A 228 9.73 6.84 0.48
N GLY A 229 10.72 6.03 0.06
CA GLY A 229 11.41 5.13 0.98
C GLY A 229 10.51 3.93 1.35
N LYS A 230 10.74 3.33 2.51
CA LYS A 230 9.84 2.32 3.08
C LYS A 230 8.86 2.99 4.01
N ILE A 231 7.59 2.99 3.64
CA ILE A 231 6.51 3.52 4.49
C ILE A 231 5.45 2.47 4.84
N GLY A 232 5.76 1.19 4.56
CA GLY A 232 4.96 0.03 4.94
C GLY A 232 3.50 0.17 4.54
N ALA A 233 2.58 0.00 5.49
CA ALA A 233 1.13 0.08 5.27
C ALA A 233 0.62 1.35 4.55
N LEU A 234 1.37 2.45 4.61
CA LEU A 234 1.01 3.68 3.91
C LEU A 234 1.27 3.57 2.39
N GLU A 235 2.21 2.73 1.96
CA GLU A 235 2.66 2.62 0.56
C GLU A 235 1.50 2.24 -0.37
N GLY A 236 0.82 1.13 -0.07
CA GLY A 236 -0.32 0.68 -0.86
C GLY A 236 -1.43 1.73 -0.92
N LEU A 237 -1.69 2.44 0.19
CA LEU A 237 -2.72 3.47 0.23
C LEU A 237 -2.34 4.70 -0.62
N VAL A 238 -1.08 5.14 -0.55
CA VAL A 238 -0.53 6.22 -1.38
C VAL A 238 -0.53 5.85 -2.85
N ASN A 239 -0.20 4.60 -3.20
CA ASN A 239 -0.22 4.12 -4.58
C ASN A 239 -1.64 4.07 -5.13
N LEU A 240 -2.63 3.60 -4.36
CA LEU A 240 -4.03 3.62 -4.79
C LEU A 240 -4.61 5.04 -4.86
N TYR A 241 -4.19 5.93 -3.95
CA TYR A 241 -4.52 7.35 -4.06
C TYR A 241 -4.02 7.92 -5.38
N GLN A 242 -2.72 7.76 -5.69
CA GLN A 242 -2.15 8.19 -6.98
C GLN A 242 -2.88 7.59 -8.19
N LEU A 243 -3.19 6.29 -8.14
CA LEU A 243 -3.93 5.61 -9.22
C LEU A 243 -5.28 6.30 -9.50
N THR A 244 -5.98 6.74 -8.45
CA THR A 244 -7.32 7.33 -8.57
C THR A 244 -7.34 8.84 -8.74
N THR A 245 -6.25 9.55 -8.44
CA THR A 245 -6.25 11.03 -8.43
C THR A 245 -5.22 11.68 -9.35
N SER A 246 -4.16 10.98 -9.77
CA SER A 246 -3.12 11.55 -10.62
C SER A 246 -3.63 11.70 -12.06
N PRO A 247 -3.70 12.93 -12.63
CA PRO A 247 -4.12 13.12 -14.02
C PRO A 247 -3.18 12.41 -15.01
N ALA A 248 -1.89 12.33 -14.68
CA ALA A 248 -0.90 11.62 -15.48
C ALA A 248 -1.18 10.11 -15.58
N ILE A 249 -1.95 9.55 -14.65
CA ILE A 249 -2.35 8.14 -14.66
C ILE A 249 -3.77 7.98 -15.20
N VAL A 250 -4.74 8.68 -14.59
CA VAL A 250 -6.18 8.53 -14.86
C VAL A 250 -6.54 8.81 -16.32
N GLU A 251 -5.83 9.75 -16.96
CA GLU A 251 -6.13 10.13 -18.34
C GLU A 251 -5.41 9.27 -19.39
N HIS A 252 -4.43 8.45 -18.98
CA HIS A 252 -3.47 7.84 -19.91
C HIS A 252 -3.41 6.31 -19.85
N PHE A 253 -3.84 5.70 -18.74
CA PHE A 253 -3.70 4.26 -18.52
C PHE A 253 -5.03 3.61 -18.19
N SER A 254 -5.21 2.35 -18.60
CA SER A 254 -6.44 1.58 -18.38
C SER A 254 -6.18 0.25 -17.63
N TYR A 255 -4.94 -0.23 -17.59
CA TYR A 255 -4.54 -1.39 -16.81
C TYR A 255 -3.31 -1.08 -15.95
N ALA A 256 -3.42 -1.27 -14.64
CA ALA A 256 -2.31 -1.14 -13.71
C ALA A 256 -2.01 -2.45 -12.98
N LEU A 257 -0.73 -2.75 -12.77
CA LEU A 257 -0.22 -3.80 -11.90
C LEU A 257 0.57 -3.16 -10.76
N MET A 258 0.20 -3.47 -9.53
CA MET A 258 0.91 -3.04 -8.34
C MET A 258 1.62 -4.23 -7.72
N LEU A 259 2.93 -4.13 -7.63
CA LEU A 259 3.78 -5.13 -7.00
C LEU A 259 4.23 -4.61 -5.65
N SER A 260 4.17 -5.46 -4.62
CA SER A 260 4.57 -5.12 -3.27
C SER A 260 5.45 -6.22 -2.68
N GLN A 261 6.45 -5.82 -1.90
CA GLN A 261 7.39 -6.74 -1.28
C GLN A 261 7.71 -6.27 0.14
N GLU A 262 7.48 -7.16 1.11
CA GLU A 262 7.86 -6.95 2.51
C GLU A 262 8.91 -8.00 2.88
N GLN A 263 10.15 -7.56 3.05
CA GLN A 263 11.30 -8.44 3.25
C GLN A 263 11.07 -9.38 4.43
N ALA A 264 11.27 -10.68 4.20
CA ALA A 264 11.05 -11.74 5.19
C ALA A 264 9.60 -11.86 5.72
N LYS A 265 8.62 -11.28 5.03
CA LYS A 265 7.20 -11.36 5.37
C LYS A 265 6.40 -11.97 4.23
N HIS A 266 6.24 -11.25 3.13
CA HIS A 266 5.42 -11.66 2.01
C HIS A 266 5.74 -10.86 0.74
N GLN A 267 5.34 -11.41 -0.39
CA GLN A 267 5.24 -10.71 -1.67
C GLN A 267 3.76 -10.60 -2.05
N GLY A 268 3.41 -9.56 -2.80
CA GLY A 268 2.05 -9.33 -3.26
C GLY A 268 2.01 -8.77 -4.67
N ALA A 269 0.89 -9.02 -5.32
CA ALA A 269 0.54 -8.44 -6.60
C ALA A 269 -0.95 -8.10 -6.59
N ALA A 270 -1.32 -6.95 -7.14
CA ALA A 270 -2.71 -6.58 -7.36
C ALA A 270 -2.86 -5.93 -8.73
N SER A 271 -3.92 -6.29 -9.45
CA SER A 271 -4.21 -5.72 -10.76
C SER A 271 -5.50 -4.92 -10.74
N TYR A 272 -5.49 -3.84 -11.51
CA TYR A 272 -6.54 -2.86 -11.57
C TYR A 272 -6.88 -2.56 -13.03
N LEU A 273 -8.17 -2.51 -13.33
CA LEU A 273 -8.67 -2.18 -14.65
C LEU A 273 -9.59 -0.97 -14.55
N TRP A 274 -9.42 -0.02 -15.47
CA TRP A 274 -10.34 1.08 -15.63
C TRP A 274 -11.65 0.59 -16.24
N ILE A 275 -12.77 0.89 -15.58
CA ILE A 275 -14.13 0.63 -16.08
C ILE A 275 -14.83 1.97 -16.35
N SER A 276 -15.34 2.14 -17.56
CA SER A 276 -16.21 3.27 -17.91
C SER A 276 -17.68 2.90 -17.69
N GLU A 277 -18.56 3.89 -17.51
CA GLU A 277 -19.99 3.63 -17.74
C GLU A 277 -20.17 3.16 -19.20
N GLU A 278 -20.76 1.99 -19.41
CA GLU A 278 -21.23 1.63 -20.74
C GLU A 278 -22.22 2.72 -21.17
N VAL A 279 -21.94 3.42 -22.27
CA VAL A 279 -22.90 4.29 -22.93
C VAL A 279 -24.01 3.38 -23.45
N HIS A 280 -25.01 3.11 -22.60
CA HIS A 280 -26.30 2.58 -23.04
C HIS A 280 -26.94 3.68 -23.92
N SER A 281 -26.60 3.60 -25.21
CA SER A 281 -27.23 4.38 -26.29
C SER A 281 -28.43 3.63 -26.84
#